data_AF-A0A1W1W099-F1
#
_entry.id   AF-A0A1W1W099-F1
#
_cell.length_a   1.000
_cell.length_b   1.000
_cell.length_c   1.000
_cell.angle_alpha   90.00
_cell.angle_beta   90.00
_cell.angle_gamma   90.00
#
_symmetry.space_group_name_H-M   'P 1'
#
loop_
_entity.id
_entity.type
_entity.pdbx_description
1 polymer ?
#
loop_
_entity_poly.entity_id
_entity_poly.type
_entity_poly.pdbx_seq_one_letter_code
_entity_poly.pdbx_strand_id
1 'polypeptide(L)'
;MDIGESLVGSYFKYVEGCKIVVYNCHLEEEQGEIDVIALDPQGEKVYLCEVATHLRGLVYGNGTQDTLSRVEYKIWRAFRFGNHNFPDRQCIFMLWSPVVSRGLAGSFAQLASSFARQGLPVEFIINKEYTARIRRLREVARENIKITDEPAFRLLQILEHLR
;
A
#
# COMPACT_ATOMS: atom_id res chain seq x y z
N MET A 1 -7.62 8.31 -8.82
CA MET A 1 -6.84 8.29 -7.57
C MET A 1 -7.75 8.62 -6.40
N ASP A 2 -8.05 7.63 -5.56
CA ASP A 2 -8.71 7.83 -4.27
C ASP A 2 -7.79 8.57 -3.27
N ILE A 3 -8.36 9.17 -2.22
CA ILE A 3 -7.56 9.84 -1.17
C ILE A 3 -6.65 8.86 -0.42
N GLY A 4 -7.08 7.61 -0.26
CA GLY A 4 -6.28 6.54 0.33
C GLY A 4 -5.04 6.23 -0.49
N GLU A 5 -5.21 6.04 -1.79
CA GLU A 5 -4.09 5.88 -2.74
C GLU A 5 -3.14 7.08 -2.68
N SER A 6 -3.69 8.30 -2.70
CA SER A 6 -2.89 9.53 -2.62
C SER A 6 -2.06 9.58 -1.33
N LEU A 7 -2.62 9.16 -0.18
CA LEU A 7 -1.87 9.06 1.08
C LEU A 7 -0.73 8.05 1.00
N VAL A 8 -0.98 6.86 0.45
CA VAL A 8 0.02 5.79 0.33
C VAL A 8 1.12 6.18 -0.67
N GLY A 9 0.76 6.71 -1.83
CA GLY A 9 1.73 7.20 -2.81
C GLY A 9 2.57 8.36 -2.28
N SER A 10 1.95 9.28 -1.53
CA SER A 10 2.67 10.36 -0.82
C SER A 10 3.66 9.80 0.21
N TYR A 11 3.32 8.72 0.92
CA TYR A 11 4.26 8.05 1.81
C TYR A 11 5.51 7.57 1.05
N PHE A 12 5.33 6.85 -0.05
CA PHE A 12 6.46 6.40 -0.85
C PHE A 12 7.28 7.56 -1.41
N LYS A 13 6.63 8.61 -1.90
CA LYS A 13 7.30 9.78 -2.50
C LYS A 13 8.10 10.60 -1.48
N TYR A 14 7.52 10.93 -0.34
CA TYR A 14 8.10 11.89 0.61
C TYR A 14 8.83 11.25 1.78
N VAL A 15 8.40 10.06 2.22
CA VAL A 15 9.03 9.35 3.35
C VAL A 15 10.08 8.38 2.84
N GLU A 16 9.72 7.51 1.89
CA GLU A 16 10.66 6.51 1.34
C GLU A 16 11.54 7.08 0.21
N GLY A 17 11.25 8.30 -0.29
CA GLY A 17 12.04 8.96 -1.32
C GLY A 17 11.90 8.36 -2.73
N CYS A 18 10.84 7.58 -2.97
CA CYS A 18 10.56 6.97 -4.27
C CYS A 18 10.24 8.06 -5.31
N LYS A 19 11.04 8.10 -6.39
CA LYS A 19 10.84 9.08 -7.48
C LYS A 19 9.77 8.68 -8.48
N ILE A 20 9.49 7.38 -8.56
CA ILE A 20 8.47 6.82 -9.44
C ILE A 20 7.38 6.22 -8.56
N VAL A 21 6.20 6.82 -8.64
CA VAL A 21 4.97 6.35 -8.01
C VAL A 21 3.86 6.43 -9.06
N VAL A 22 3.23 5.29 -9.34
CA VAL A 22 2.17 5.13 -10.34
C VAL A 22 0.90 4.70 -9.63
N TYR A 23 -0.24 5.23 -10.06
CA TYR A 23 -1.54 4.99 -9.43
C TYR A 23 -2.50 4.31 -10.40
N ASN A 24 -3.47 3.54 -9.88
CA ASN A 24 -4.55 2.90 -10.65
C ASN A 24 -4.03 2.14 -11.88
N CYS A 25 -3.03 1.28 -11.68
CA CYS A 25 -2.44 0.52 -12.77
C CYS A 25 -3.37 -0.63 -13.16
N HIS A 26 -4.12 -0.45 -14.25
CA HIS A 26 -4.99 -1.48 -14.80
C HIS A 26 -4.18 -2.60 -15.46
N LEU A 27 -4.65 -3.83 -15.27
CA LEU A 27 -4.02 -5.02 -15.82
C LEU A 27 -4.67 -5.36 -17.16
N GLU A 28 -3.86 -5.53 -18.21
CA GLU A 28 -4.37 -5.79 -19.56
C GLU A 28 -4.91 -7.22 -19.74
N GLU A 29 -4.24 -8.20 -19.11
CA GLU A 29 -4.53 -9.63 -19.29
C GLU A 29 -5.55 -10.20 -18.29
N GLU A 30 -5.89 -9.47 -17.23
CA GLU A 30 -6.86 -9.90 -16.23
C GLU A 30 -7.66 -8.73 -15.65
N GLN A 31 -8.92 -8.96 -15.27
CA GLN A 31 -9.75 -7.92 -14.68
C GLN A 31 -9.19 -7.49 -13.31
N GLY A 32 -8.78 -6.22 -13.20
CA GLY A 32 -8.37 -5.63 -11.95
C GLY A 32 -7.34 -4.52 -12.12
N GLU A 33 -6.85 -4.05 -10.98
CA GLU A 33 -5.82 -3.02 -10.90
C GLU A 33 -4.87 -3.29 -9.73
N ILE A 34 -3.75 -2.58 -9.75
CA ILE A 34 -2.86 -2.36 -8.61
C ILE A 34 -2.95 -0.87 -8.28
N ASP A 35 -3.40 -0.57 -7.06
CA ASP A 35 -3.79 0.78 -6.65
C ASP A 35 -2.61 1.75 -6.64
N VAL A 36 -1.46 1.31 -6.10
CA VAL A 36 -0.21 2.08 -6.10
C VAL A 36 0.98 1.17 -6.41
N ILE A 37 1.83 1.59 -7.35
CA ILE A 37 3.12 0.96 -7.63
C ILE A 37 4.21 1.99 -7.34
N ALA A 38 5.22 1.62 -6.55
CA ALA A 38 6.36 2.48 -6.29
C ALA A 38 7.67 1.73 -6.57
N LEU A 39 8.64 2.43 -7.19
CA LEU A 39 10.00 1.94 -7.34
C LEU A 39 10.85 2.54 -6.22
N ASP A 40 11.56 1.69 -5.48
CA ASP A 40 12.46 2.16 -4.43
C ASP A 40 13.58 3.05 -4.99
N PRO A 41 14.23 3.87 -4.14
CA PRO A 41 15.23 4.82 -4.62
C PRO A 41 16.44 4.17 -5.31
N GLN A 42 16.74 2.91 -4.95
CA GLN A 42 17.85 2.13 -5.51
C GLN A 42 17.46 1.43 -6.83
N GLY A 43 16.17 1.31 -7.13
CA GLY A 43 15.65 0.62 -8.30
C GLY A 43 15.68 -0.91 -8.21
N GLU A 44 15.92 -1.46 -7.01
CA GLU A 44 16.02 -2.88 -6.72
C GLU A 44 14.66 -3.51 -6.35
N LYS A 45 13.76 -2.71 -5.77
CA LYS A 45 12.47 -3.16 -5.23
C LYS A 45 11.31 -2.44 -5.89
N VAL A 46 10.27 -3.21 -6.20
CA VAL A 46 8.99 -2.69 -6.68
C VAL A 46 7.92 -3.01 -5.64
N TYR A 47 7.34 -1.96 -5.06
CA TYR A 47 6.23 -2.07 -4.12
C TYR A 47 4.92 -2.11 -4.90
N LEU A 48 4.16 -3.19 -4.75
CA LEU A 48 2.87 -3.41 -5.39
C LEU A 48 1.79 -3.32 -4.31
N CYS A 49 1.14 -2.18 -4.23
CA CYS A 49 0.28 -1.84 -3.10
C CYS A 49 -1.20 -1.95 -3.47
N GLU A 50 -1.93 -2.62 -2.59
CA GLU A 50 -3.37 -2.57 -2.48
C GLU A 50 -3.75 -1.67 -1.30
N VAL A 51 -4.77 -0.82 -1.48
CA VAL A 51 -5.15 0.22 -0.53
C VAL A 51 -6.64 0.10 -0.19
N ALA A 52 -6.94 -0.23 1.06
CA ALA A 52 -8.31 -0.34 1.55
C ALA A 52 -8.53 0.51 2.80
N THR A 53 -9.12 1.70 2.63
CA THR A 53 -9.29 2.73 3.68
C THR A 53 -10.59 2.63 4.48
N HIS A 54 -11.22 1.46 4.54
CA HIS A 54 -12.45 1.27 5.30
C HIS A 54 -12.28 1.50 6.81
N LEU A 55 -12.98 2.50 7.35
CA LEU A 55 -12.91 2.86 8.77
C LEU A 55 -13.73 1.95 9.68
N ARG A 56 -14.67 1.18 9.13
CA ARG A 56 -15.49 0.19 9.85
C ARG A 56 -14.84 -1.20 9.94
N GLY A 57 -13.59 -1.31 9.48
CA GLY A 57 -12.89 -2.59 9.38
C GLY A 57 -12.87 -3.15 7.96
N LEU A 58 -11.78 -3.80 7.60
CA LEU A 58 -11.65 -4.55 6.36
C LEU A 58 -12.44 -5.87 6.45
N VAL A 59 -13.59 -5.95 5.78
CA VAL A 59 -14.32 -7.20 5.56
C VAL A 59 -14.84 -7.19 4.13
N TYR A 60 -14.47 -8.21 3.37
CA TYR A 60 -15.05 -8.50 2.08
C TYR A 60 -16.03 -9.67 2.17
N GLY A 61 -17.10 -9.62 1.39
CA GLY A 61 -18.08 -10.70 1.30
C GLY A 61 -18.75 -11.00 2.65
N ASN A 62 -18.88 -12.29 2.96
CA ASN A 62 -19.60 -12.78 4.14
C ASN A 62 -18.72 -13.00 5.37
N GLY A 63 -17.44 -12.58 5.35
CA GLY A 63 -16.59 -12.60 6.55
C GLY A 63 -15.10 -12.78 6.29
N THR A 64 -14.40 -13.27 7.32
CA THR A 64 -12.94 -13.40 7.36
C THR A 64 -12.38 -14.29 6.25
N GLN A 65 -13.02 -15.43 5.96
CA GLN A 65 -12.53 -16.37 4.94
C GLN A 65 -12.59 -15.76 3.54
N ASP A 66 -13.73 -15.18 3.16
CA ASP A 66 -13.88 -14.46 1.87
C ASP A 66 -12.85 -13.31 1.75
N THR A 67 -12.60 -12.62 2.86
CA THR A 67 -11.59 -11.56 2.92
C THR A 67 -10.19 -12.11 2.65
N LEU A 68 -9.82 -13.22 3.28
CA LEU A 68 -8.51 -13.86 3.07
C LEU A 68 -8.36 -14.36 1.65
N SER A 69 -9.34 -15.07 1.10
CA SER A 69 -9.27 -15.58 -0.28
C SER A 69 -9.15 -14.46 -1.31
N ARG A 70 -9.86 -13.33 -1.11
CA ARG A 70 -9.73 -12.16 -1.99
C ARG A 70 -8.36 -11.50 -1.89
N VAL A 71 -7.84 -11.34 -0.67
CA VAL A 71 -6.50 -10.77 -0.46
C VAL A 71 -5.43 -11.69 -1.05
N GLU A 72 -5.53 -13.00 -0.85
CA GLU A 72 -4.64 -13.99 -1.45
C GLU A 72 -4.66 -13.94 -2.98
N TYR A 73 -5.85 -13.85 -3.58
CA TYR A 73 -5.98 -13.66 -5.03
C TYR A 73 -5.29 -12.38 -5.51
N LYS A 74 -5.45 -11.26 -4.78
CA LYS A 74 -4.77 -9.98 -5.07
C LYS A 74 -3.26 -10.08 -4.95
N ILE A 75 -2.74 -10.81 -3.96
CA ILE A 75 -1.31 -11.08 -3.80
C ILE A 75 -0.78 -11.82 -5.04
N TRP A 76 -1.41 -12.92 -5.44
CA TRP A 76 -0.98 -13.69 -6.60
C TRP A 76 -1.02 -12.88 -7.90
N ARG A 77 -2.09 -12.10 -8.08
CA ARG A 77 -2.23 -11.17 -9.21
C ARG A 77 -1.10 -10.15 -9.27
N ALA A 78 -0.81 -9.49 -8.14
CA ALA A 78 0.29 -8.54 -8.07
C ALA A 78 1.63 -9.19 -8.40
N PHE A 79 1.92 -10.38 -7.86
CA PHE A 79 3.18 -11.07 -8.18
C PHE A 79 3.28 -11.53 -9.64
N ARG A 80 2.18 -11.97 -10.27
CA ARG A 80 2.18 -12.26 -11.70
C ARG A 80 2.56 -11.01 -12.51
N PHE A 81 1.87 -9.90 -12.24
CA PHE A 81 2.17 -8.63 -12.89
C PHE A 81 3.63 -8.20 -12.64
N GLY A 82 4.08 -8.26 -11.39
CA GLY A 82 5.41 -7.86 -10.96
C GLY A 82 6.50 -8.68 -11.64
N ASN A 83 6.38 -10.00 -11.63
CA ASN A 83 7.37 -10.90 -12.22
C ASN A 83 7.42 -10.77 -13.75
N HIS A 84 6.29 -10.45 -14.41
CA HIS A 84 6.25 -10.23 -15.85
C HIS A 84 6.93 -8.91 -16.24
N ASN A 85 6.61 -7.81 -15.54
CA ASN A 85 7.05 -6.46 -15.92
C ASN A 85 8.39 -6.06 -15.30
N PHE A 86 8.79 -6.70 -14.20
CA PHE A 86 10.00 -6.38 -13.45
C PHE A 86 10.79 -7.64 -13.07
N PRO A 87 11.17 -8.50 -14.05
CA PRO A 87 11.77 -9.81 -13.79
C PRO A 87 13.10 -9.73 -13.01
N ASP A 88 13.85 -8.63 -13.17
CA ASP A 88 15.15 -8.42 -12.52
C ASP A 88 15.05 -7.69 -11.16
N ARG A 89 13.84 -7.52 -10.61
CA ARG A 89 13.61 -6.76 -9.37
C ARG A 89 12.86 -7.59 -8.34
N GLN A 90 13.10 -7.27 -7.07
CA GLN A 90 12.32 -7.85 -5.99
C GLN A 90 10.96 -7.15 -5.90
N CYS A 91 9.91 -7.84 -6.33
CA CYS A 91 8.55 -7.37 -6.10
C CYS A 91 8.13 -7.64 -4.65
N ILE A 92 7.49 -6.66 -4.01
CA ILE A 92 6.96 -6.75 -2.64
C ILE A 92 5.49 -6.36 -2.70
N PHE A 93 4.59 -7.28 -2.33
CA PHE A 93 3.18 -6.95 -2.18
C PHE A 93 2.95 -6.26 -0.84
N MET A 94 2.15 -5.20 -0.84
CA MET A 94 1.70 -4.54 0.37
C MET A 94 0.18 -4.35 0.39
N LEU A 95 -0.46 -4.63 1.53
CA LEU A 95 -1.83 -4.19 1.79
C LEU A 95 -1.84 -3.09 2.84
N TRP A 96 -2.42 -1.93 2.51
CA TRP A 96 -2.55 -0.78 3.38
C TRP A 96 -3.99 -0.64 3.87
N SER A 97 -4.20 -0.71 5.18
CA SER A 97 -5.54 -0.52 5.75
C SER A 97 -5.51 0.05 7.18
N PRO A 98 -6.26 1.12 7.49
CA PRO A 98 -6.22 1.75 8.81
C PRO A 98 -6.85 0.89 9.90
N VAL A 99 -7.87 0.10 9.58
CA VAL A 99 -8.68 -0.64 10.57
C VAL A 99 -8.89 -2.08 10.12
N VAL A 100 -8.30 -3.02 10.87
CA VAL A 100 -8.43 -4.46 10.65
C VAL A 100 -8.67 -5.14 11.99
N SER A 101 -9.66 -6.02 12.06
CA SER A 101 -10.00 -6.74 13.30
C SER A 101 -8.82 -7.61 13.78
N ARG A 102 -8.72 -7.86 15.10
CA ARG A 102 -7.62 -8.66 15.68
C ARG A 102 -7.55 -10.06 15.07
N GLY A 103 -8.70 -10.71 14.86
CA GLY A 103 -8.77 -12.04 14.25
C GLY A 103 -8.21 -12.05 12.83
N LEU A 104 -8.67 -11.12 11.99
CA LEU A 104 -8.20 -11.00 10.61
C LEU A 104 -6.71 -10.61 10.53
N ALA A 105 -6.24 -9.73 11.41
CA ALA A 105 -4.82 -9.38 11.50
C ALA A 105 -3.94 -10.60 11.82
N GLY A 106 -4.40 -11.49 12.70
CA GLY A 106 -3.72 -12.77 12.98
C GLY A 106 -3.65 -13.67 11.75
N SER A 107 -4.74 -13.77 10.98
CA SER A 107 -4.77 -14.53 9.73
C SER A 107 -3.87 -13.92 8.65
N PHE A 108 -3.80 -12.60 8.53
CA PHE A 108 -2.87 -11.93 7.62
C PHE A 108 -1.40 -12.20 7.98
N ALA A 109 -1.04 -12.24 9.27
CA ALA A 109 0.32 -12.62 9.66
C ALA A 109 0.69 -14.05 9.22
N GLN A 110 -0.26 -14.99 9.32
CA GLN A 110 -0.07 -16.36 8.83
C GLN A 110 0.07 -16.40 7.30
N LEU A 111 -0.77 -15.64 6.58
CA LEU A 111 -0.73 -15.54 5.12
C LEU A 111 0.60 -14.93 4.63
N ALA A 112 1.07 -13.85 5.24
CA ALA A 112 2.39 -13.28 4.92
C ALA A 112 3.50 -14.29 5.14
N SER A 113 3.44 -15.07 6.23
CA SER A 113 4.42 -16.11 6.51
C SER A 113 4.41 -17.24 5.48
N SER A 114 3.25 -17.64 4.95
CA SER A 114 3.17 -18.69 3.92
C SER A 114 3.72 -18.24 2.57
N PHE A 115 3.51 -16.98 2.19
CA PHE A 115 4.11 -16.40 0.98
C PHE A 115 5.63 -16.19 1.13
N ALA A 116 6.09 -15.72 2.29
CA ALA A 116 7.51 -15.52 2.56
C ALA A 116 8.32 -16.83 2.42
N ARG A 117 7.76 -17.98 2.84
CA ARG A 117 8.38 -19.31 2.65
C ARG A 117 8.54 -19.70 1.17
N GLN A 118 7.77 -19.10 0.28
CA GLN A 118 7.84 -19.29 -1.16
C GLN A 118 8.73 -18.23 -1.84
N GLY A 119 9.42 -17.38 -1.07
CA GLY A 119 10.24 -16.29 -1.60
C GLY A 119 9.42 -15.09 -2.09
N LEU A 120 8.15 -14.99 -1.73
CA LEU A 120 7.23 -13.94 -2.15
C LEU A 120 6.97 -12.99 -0.96
N PRO A 121 7.68 -11.85 -0.86
CA PRO A 121 7.58 -10.97 0.31
C PRO A 121 6.25 -10.21 0.33
N VAL A 122 5.50 -10.36 1.43
CA VAL A 122 4.19 -9.76 1.64
C VAL A 122 4.21 -8.96 2.94
N GLU A 123 3.81 -7.69 2.88
CA GLU A 123 3.69 -6.83 4.07
C GLU A 123 2.24 -6.35 4.28
N PHE A 124 1.75 -6.49 5.52
CA PHE A 124 0.44 -5.98 5.92
C PHE A 124 0.61 -4.72 6.77
N ILE A 125 0.32 -3.58 6.15
CA ILE A 125 0.47 -2.25 6.73
C ILE A 125 -0.85 -1.84 7.35
N ILE A 126 -1.10 -2.39 8.54
CA ILE A 126 -2.41 -2.37 9.17
C ILE A 126 -2.39 -1.77 10.57
N ASN A 127 -3.52 -1.20 10.99
CA ASN A 127 -3.74 -0.73 12.36
C ASN A 127 -2.64 0.25 12.85
N LYS A 128 -1.84 -0.18 13.83
CA LYS A 128 -0.78 0.63 14.44
C LYS A 128 0.34 0.93 13.45
N GLU A 129 0.67 0.00 12.57
CA GLU A 129 1.72 0.21 11.56
C GLU A 129 1.27 1.24 10.53
N TYR A 130 0.03 1.12 10.03
CA TYR A 130 -0.58 2.15 9.19
C TYR A 130 -0.55 3.53 9.88
N THR A 131 -0.97 3.58 11.14
CA THR A 131 -0.96 4.83 11.93
C THR A 131 0.45 5.42 12.05
N ALA A 132 1.46 4.57 12.29
CA ALA A 132 2.84 5.01 12.41
C ALA A 132 3.36 5.61 11.09
N ARG A 133 3.09 4.95 9.95
CA ARG A 133 3.50 5.44 8.63
C ARG A 133 2.83 6.77 8.26
N ILE A 134 1.52 6.91 8.52
CA ILE A 134 0.82 8.19 8.30
C ILE A 134 1.33 9.29 9.23
N ARG A 135 1.73 8.99 10.47
CA ARG A 135 2.36 9.99 11.36
C ARG A 135 3.69 10.48 10.82
N ARG A 136 4.55 9.59 10.33
CA ARG A 136 5.80 9.98 9.67
C ARG A 136 5.54 10.87 8.46
N LEU A 137 4.53 10.55 7.64
CA LEU A 137 4.14 11.39 6.51
C LEU A 137 3.72 12.79 6.96
N ARG A 138 2.95 12.89 8.05
CA ARG A 138 2.55 14.18 8.64
C ARG A 138 3.74 14.98 9.16
N GLU A 139 4.71 14.33 9.81
CA GLU A 139 5.95 14.97 10.26
C GLU A 139 6.72 15.57 9.08
N VAL A 140 6.89 14.82 7.99
CA VAL A 140 7.51 15.33 6.76
C VAL A 140 6.69 16.48 6.13
N ALA A 141 5.36 16.39 6.15
CA ALA A 141 4.47 17.46 5.64
C ALA A 141 4.53 18.74 6.48
N ARG A 142 4.82 18.63 7.78
CA ARG A 142 5.04 19.79 8.66
C ARG A 142 6.32 20.54 8.31
N GLU A 143 7.38 19.84 7.94
CA GLU A 143 8.68 20.45 7.65
C GLU A 143 8.78 20.93 6.19
N ASN A 144 8.16 20.20 5.26
CA ASN A 144 8.19 20.51 3.85
C ASN A 144 7.03 21.44 3.48
N ILE A 145 7.32 22.74 3.33
CA ILE A 145 6.32 23.76 2.95
C ILE A 145 6.21 24.01 1.44
N LYS A 146 7.00 23.31 0.61
CA LYS A 146 6.96 23.49 -0.84
C LYS A 146 5.63 22.98 -1.39
N ILE A 147 5.02 23.76 -2.28
CA ILE A 147 3.79 23.35 -2.95
C ILE A 147 4.03 22.07 -3.74
N THR A 148 3.07 21.16 -3.69
CA THR A 148 3.01 19.95 -4.50
C THR A 148 1.63 19.77 -5.11
N ASP A 149 1.60 19.04 -6.20
CA ASP A 149 0.45 18.46 -6.88
C ASP A 149 -0.13 17.20 -6.20
N GLU A 150 0.53 16.61 -5.21
CA GLU A 150 0.03 15.44 -4.47
C GLU A 150 -1.11 15.83 -3.51
N PRO A 151 -2.38 15.48 -3.78
CA PRO A 151 -3.51 16.05 -3.04
C PRO A 151 -3.49 15.73 -1.55
N ALA A 152 -3.23 14.48 -1.17
CA ALA A 152 -3.17 14.08 0.23
C ALA A 152 -2.02 14.76 0.98
N PHE A 153 -0.81 14.78 0.39
CA PHE A 153 0.33 15.46 1.03
C PHE A 153 0.07 16.95 1.18
N ARG A 154 -0.51 17.60 0.16
CA ARG A 154 -0.85 19.01 0.21
C ARG A 154 -1.88 19.31 1.30
N LEU A 155 -2.89 18.44 1.45
CA LEU A 155 -3.85 18.55 2.54
C LEU A 155 -3.15 18.45 3.90
N LEU A 156 -2.24 17.49 4.08
CA LEU A 156 -1.48 17.35 5.34
C LEU A 156 -0.64 18.61 5.62
N GLN A 157 0.07 19.15 4.62
CA GLN A 157 0.82 20.40 4.78
C GLN A 157 -0.07 21.53 5.30
N ILE A 158 -1.27 21.69 4.73
CA ILE A 158 -2.23 22.72 5.15
C ILE A 158 -2.66 22.47 6.59
N LEU A 159 -3.08 21.25 6.93
CA LEU A 159 -3.57 20.89 8.26
C LEU A 159 -2.51 21.08 9.36
N GLU A 160 -1.23 20.82 9.06
CA GLU A 160 -0.12 21.00 10.02
C GLU A 160 0.24 22.48 10.26
N HIS A 161 -0.25 23.42 9.44
CA HIS A 161 0.08 24.86 9.52
C HIS A 161 -1.13 25.77 9.79
N LEU A 162 -2.30 25.21 10.13
CA LEU A 162 -3.45 25.99 10.61
C LEU A 162 -3.11 26.69 11.93
N ARG A 163 -3.69 27.88 12.17
CA ARG A 163 -3.47 28.72 13.36
C ARG A 163 -4.70 28.80 14.24
#